data_AF-A0A7X5WMF4-F1
#
_entry.id   AF-A0A7X5WMF4-F1
#
_cell.length_a   1.000
_cell.length_b   1.000
_cell.length_c   1.000
_cell.angle_alpha   90.00
_cell.angle_beta   90.00
_cell.angle_gamma   90.00
#
_symmetry.space_group_name_H-M   'P 1'
#
loop_
_entity.id
_entity.type
_entity.pdbx_description
1 polymer ?
#
loop_
_entity_poly.entity_id
_entity_poly.type
_entity_poly.pdbx_seq_one_letter_code
_entity_poly.pdbx_strand_id
1 'polypeptide(L)'
;HAHCADFALAVAQLLEQNSPDRVVSNMNRKLRKGKVFIDWSQNSRHKTTIAPYSMRGKDRPTVSTPVSWDDVADGADGEPLSFETDDVL
;
A
#
# COMPACT_ATOMS: atom_id res chain seq x y z
N HIS A 1 7.44 -10.38 -14.87
CA HIS A 1 6.83 -10.74 -13.58
C HIS A 1 7.85 -11.18 -12.54
N ALA A 2 8.62 -12.28 -12.75
CA ALA A 2 9.61 -12.73 -11.76
C ALA A 2 10.62 -11.62 -11.39
N HIS A 3 11.30 -11.04 -12.40
CA HIS A 3 12.25 -9.94 -12.16
C HIS A 3 11.62 -8.70 -11.49
N CYS A 4 10.33 -8.43 -11.74
CA CYS A 4 9.64 -7.31 -11.12
C CYS A 4 9.40 -7.57 -9.62
N ALA A 5 9.00 -8.79 -9.27
CA ALA A 5 8.82 -9.20 -7.88
C ALA A 5 10.15 -9.24 -7.12
N ASP A 6 11.21 -9.76 -7.74
CA ASP A 6 12.55 -9.79 -7.16
C ASP A 6 13.10 -8.38 -6.91
N PHE A 7 12.92 -7.48 -7.89
CA PHE A 7 13.29 -6.07 -7.73
C PHE A 7 12.50 -5.38 -6.61
N ALA A 8 11.18 -5.56 -6.57
CA ALA A 8 10.34 -4.99 -5.52
C ALA A 8 10.72 -5.52 -4.12
N LEU A 9 11.06 -6.81 -4.01
CA LEU A 9 11.57 -7.40 -2.77
C LEU A 9 12.90 -6.77 -2.36
N ALA A 10 13.83 -6.57 -3.29
CA ALA A 10 15.13 -5.93 -3.00
C ALA A 10 14.94 -4.50 -2.48
N VAL A 11 14.04 -3.71 -3.08
CA VAL A 11 13.68 -2.36 -2.60
C VAL A 11 13.08 -2.42 -1.19
N ALA A 12 12.16 -3.35 -0.93
CA ALA A 12 11.56 -3.53 0.39
C ALA A 12 12.60 -3.89 1.47
N GLN A 13 13.56 -4.77 1.14
CA GLN A 13 14.65 -5.15 2.01
C GLN A 13 15.60 -3.98 2.29
N LEU A 14 15.90 -3.16 1.29
CA LEU A 14 16.72 -1.96 1.47
C LEU A 14 16.04 -0.94 2.41
N LEU A 15 14.73 -0.74 2.25
CA LEU A 15 13.95 0.13 3.15
C LEU A 15 13.91 -0.42 4.58
N GLU A 16 13.73 -1.73 4.75
CA GLU A 16 13.79 -2.38 6.07
C GLU A 16 15.19 -2.24 6.71
N GLN A 17 16.27 -2.34 5.94
CA GLN A 17 17.63 -2.10 6.44
C GLN A 17 17.85 -0.65 6.89
N ASN A 18 17.33 0.32 6.14
CA ASN A 18 17.46 1.75 6.45
C ASN A 18 16.54 2.22 7.59
N SER A 19 15.43 1.53 7.84
CA SER A 19 14.45 1.90 8.87
C SER A 19 13.82 0.67 9.53
N PRO A 20 14.63 -0.15 10.23
CA PRO A 20 14.22 -1.46 10.73
C PRO A 20 13.17 -1.39 11.84
N ASP A 21 13.03 -0.25 12.50
CA ASP A 21 12.01 0.04 13.52
C ASP A 21 10.66 0.45 12.92
N ARG A 22 10.62 0.83 11.63
CA ARG A 22 9.43 1.36 10.94
C ARG A 22 8.92 0.47 9.81
N VAL A 23 9.79 -0.31 9.18
CA VAL A 23 9.48 -1.07 7.96
C VAL A 23 9.76 -2.56 8.17
N VAL A 24 8.98 -3.41 7.52
CA VAL A 24 9.22 -4.86 7.42
C VAL A 24 8.94 -5.37 6.00
N SER A 25 9.78 -6.25 5.46
CA SER A 25 9.59 -6.88 4.15
C SER A 25 9.07 -8.33 4.24
N ASN A 26 9.07 -8.90 5.44
CA ASN A 26 8.60 -10.26 5.70
C ASN A 26 7.07 -10.32 5.84
N MET A 27 6.43 -11.29 5.17
CA MET A 27 4.98 -11.45 5.19
C MET A 27 4.42 -11.90 6.55
N ASN A 28 5.23 -12.35 7.50
CA ASN A 28 4.74 -12.80 8.80
C ASN A 28 4.06 -11.66 9.57
N ARG A 29 2.74 -11.79 9.80
CA ARG A 29 1.93 -10.77 10.49
C ARG A 29 2.46 -10.42 11.89
N LYS A 30 3.10 -11.36 12.59
CA LYS A 30 3.66 -11.12 13.93
C LYS A 30 4.78 -10.07 13.93
N LEU A 31 5.48 -9.89 12.81
CA LEU A 31 6.59 -8.95 12.67
C LEU A 31 6.15 -7.52 12.34
N ARG A 32 4.85 -7.30 12.06
CA ARG A 32 4.31 -6.03 11.56
C ARG A 32 3.88 -5.07 12.67
N LYS A 33 3.84 -5.51 13.93
CA LYS A 33 3.34 -4.67 15.02
C LYS A 33 4.20 -3.40 15.13
N GLY A 34 3.57 -2.23 14.94
CA GLY A 34 4.24 -0.92 14.95
C GLY A 34 5.05 -0.60 13.69
N LYS A 35 4.95 -1.41 12.63
CA LYS A 35 5.70 -1.25 11.38
C LYS A 35 4.80 -1.31 10.15
N VAL A 36 5.24 -0.67 9.08
CA VAL A 36 4.62 -0.79 7.75
C VAL A 36 5.22 -1.98 7.02
N PHE A 37 4.36 -2.91 6.59
CA PHE A 37 4.77 -4.01 5.72
C PHE A 37 4.74 -3.54 4.25
N ILE A 38 5.87 -3.65 3.56
CA ILE A 38 5.96 -3.37 2.13
C ILE A 38 5.59 -4.64 1.36
N ASP A 39 4.36 -4.70 0.84
CA ASP A 39 3.85 -5.88 0.11
C ASP A 39 4.35 -5.92 -1.34
N TRP A 40 5.59 -6.36 -1.52
CA TRP A 40 6.21 -6.59 -2.82
C TRP A 40 5.56 -7.75 -3.62
N SER A 41 4.79 -8.62 -2.96
CA SER A 41 4.33 -9.89 -3.54
C SER A 41 3.29 -9.74 -4.63
N GLN A 42 2.58 -8.61 -4.67
CA GLN A 42 1.56 -8.31 -5.66
C GLN A 42 2.12 -8.20 -7.09
N ASN A 43 3.45 -8.04 -7.24
CA ASN A 43 4.14 -8.06 -8.52
C ASN A 43 4.25 -9.47 -9.15
N SER A 44 3.90 -10.51 -8.40
CA SER A 44 3.89 -11.90 -8.88
C SER A 44 2.83 -12.12 -9.96
N ARG A 45 3.14 -12.93 -10.97
CA ARG A 45 2.28 -13.18 -12.15
C ARG A 45 0.83 -13.58 -11.81
N HIS A 46 0.62 -14.29 -10.70
CA HIS A 46 -0.66 -14.87 -10.32
C HIS A 46 -1.40 -14.05 -9.26
N LYS A 47 -0.93 -12.83 -8.97
CA LYS A 47 -1.53 -11.92 -8.00
C LYS A 47 -2.23 -10.78 -8.73
N THR A 48 -3.22 -10.20 -8.07
CA THR A 48 -3.98 -9.06 -8.56
C THR A 48 -4.00 -7.97 -7.49
N THR A 49 -4.00 -6.72 -7.93
CA THR A 49 -4.26 -5.54 -7.10
C THR A 49 -5.54 -4.91 -7.60
N ILE A 50 -6.27 -4.27 -6.70
CA ILE A 50 -7.51 -3.55 -7.04
C ILE A 50 -7.23 -2.47 -8.10
N ALA A 51 -8.16 -2.29 -9.04
CA ALA A 51 -8.02 -1.31 -10.10
C ALA A 51 -8.25 0.13 -9.57
N PRO A 52 -7.55 1.14 -10.11
CA PRO A 52 -7.91 2.54 -9.88
C PRO A 52 -9.40 2.79 -10.14
N TYR A 53 -10.02 3.63 -9.30
CA TYR A 53 -11.45 3.98 -9.33
C TYR A 53 -12.44 2.84 -9.06
N SER A 54 -11.99 1.63 -8.74
CA SER A 54 -12.92 0.57 -8.35
C SER A 54 -13.39 0.72 -6.90
N MET A 55 -14.68 0.40 -6.68
CA MET A 55 -15.31 0.42 -5.36
C MET A 55 -14.78 -0.68 -4.43
N ARG A 56 -14.84 -0.43 -3.12
CA ARG A 56 -14.51 -1.41 -2.08
C ARG A 56 -15.77 -2.10 -1.58
N GLY A 57 -15.76 -3.43 -1.55
CA GLY A 57 -16.82 -4.24 -0.93
C GLY A 57 -16.81 -4.17 0.60
N LYS A 58 -17.13 -3.01 1.17
CA LYS A 58 -17.28 -2.73 2.61
C LYS A 58 -18.59 -1.96 2.84
N ASP A 59 -19.00 -1.80 4.09
CA ASP A 59 -20.25 -1.11 4.46
C ASP A 59 -20.31 0.34 3.96
N ARG A 60 -19.15 1.02 3.91
CA ARG A 60 -19.02 2.35 3.31
C ARG A 60 -18.59 2.25 1.85
N PRO A 61 -19.19 3.03 0.92
CA PRO A 61 -18.98 2.95 -0.52
C PRO A 61 -17.67 3.65 -0.96
N THR A 62 -16.55 3.24 -0.36
CA THR A 62 -15.23 3.84 -0.63
C THR A 62 -14.63 3.38 -1.95
N VAL A 63 -13.71 4.18 -2.51
CA VAL A 63 -13.11 3.97 -3.83
C VAL A 63 -11.57 3.92 -3.77
N SER A 64 -10.94 3.14 -4.65
CA SER A 64 -9.48 3.14 -4.85
C SER A 64 -9.03 4.37 -5.66
N THR A 65 -9.09 5.54 -5.04
CA THR A 65 -8.85 6.85 -5.68
C THR A 65 -7.35 7.14 -5.85
N PRO A 66 -6.87 7.47 -7.05
CA PRO A 66 -5.55 8.06 -7.24
C PRO A 66 -5.44 9.40 -6.52
N VAL A 67 -4.30 9.65 -5.85
CA VAL A 67 -4.05 10.88 -5.08
C VAL A 67 -2.71 11.50 -5.47
N SER A 68 -2.56 12.80 -5.23
CA SER A 68 -1.29 13.52 -5.38
C SER A 68 -0.36 13.32 -4.18
N TRP A 69 0.88 13.78 -4.28
CA TRP A 69 1.81 13.78 -3.14
C TRP A 69 1.42 14.79 -2.05
N ASP A 70 0.76 15.89 -2.42
CA ASP A 70 0.27 16.88 -1.46
C ASP A 70 -0.86 16.29 -0.63
N ASP A 71 -1.80 15.56 -1.25
CA ASP A 71 -2.85 14.83 -0.53
C ASP A 71 -2.25 13.82 0.47
N VAL A 72 -1.18 13.12 0.08
CA VAL A 72 -0.49 12.16 0.96
C VAL A 72 0.12 12.87 2.17
N ALA A 73 0.70 14.06 1.99
CA ALA A 73 1.23 14.86 3.09
C ALA A 73 0.10 15.31 4.03
N ASP A 74 -1.00 15.82 3.47
CA ASP A 74 -2.17 16.25 4.24
C ASP A 74 -2.78 15.09 5.06
N GLY A 75 -2.88 13.90 4.46
CA GLY A 75 -3.36 12.70 5.16
C GLY A 75 -2.39 12.12 6.18
N ALA A 76 -1.10 12.43 6.07
CA ALA A 76 -0.09 12.01 7.06
C ALA A 76 -0.08 12.94 8.29
N ASP A 77 -0.35 14.23 8.10
CA ASP A 77 -0.40 15.24 9.16
C ASP A 77 -1.79 15.38 9.79
N GLY A 78 -2.85 14.95 9.09
CA GLY A 78 -4.25 15.07 9.49
C GLY A 78 -4.99 13.74 9.62
N GLU A 79 -6.23 13.72 9.15
CA GLU A 79 -7.07 12.52 9.15
C GLU A 79 -6.80 11.64 7.91
N PRO A 80 -6.93 10.31 8.02
CA PRO A 80 -6.74 9.42 6.89
C PRO A 80 -7.65 9.76 5.71
N LEU A 81 -7.09 9.88 4.51
CA LEU A 81 -7.85 10.11 3.29
C LEU A 81 -8.87 8.99 3.06
N SER A 82 -10.11 9.38 2.76
CA SER A 82 -11.18 8.46 2.37
C SER A 82 -12.07 9.14 1.34
N PHE A 83 -12.29 8.45 0.23
CA PHE A 83 -13.13 8.93 -0.88
C PHE A 83 -14.28 7.96 -1.06
N GLU A 84 -15.50 8.47 -1.05
CA GLU A 84 -16.73 7.76 -1.42
C GLU A 84 -17.03 7.97 -2.90
N THR A 85 -18.02 7.27 -3.43
CA THR A 85 -18.37 7.34 -4.87
C THR A 85 -18.68 8.75 -5.34
N ASP A 86 -19.27 9.58 -4.49
CA ASP A 86 -19.68 10.95 -4.83
C ASP A 86 -18.48 11.92 -4.89
N ASP A 87 -17.34 11.56 -4.30
CA ASP A 87 -16.11 12.38 -4.31
C ASP A 87 -15.29 12.19 -5.60
N VAL A 88 -15.60 11.16 -6.41
CA VAL A 88 -14.79 10.73 -7.57
C VAL A 88 -15.56 10.68 -8.90
N LEU A 89 -16.83 11.06 -8.90
CA LEU A 89 -17.69 11.19 -10.08
C LEU A 89 -17.84 12.67 -10.47
#